data_AF-A0A7N6A686-F1
#
_entry.id   AF-A0A7N6A686-F1
#
_cell.length_a   1.000
_cell.length_b   1.000
_cell.length_c   1.000
_cell.angle_alpha   90.00
_cell.angle_beta   90.00
_cell.angle_gamma   90.00
#
_symmetry.space_group_name_H-M   'P 1'
#
loop_
_entity.id
_entity.type
_entity.pdbx_description
1 polymer ?
#
loop_
_entity_poly.entity_id
_entity_poly.type
_entity_poly.pdbx_seq_one_letter_code
_entity_poly.pdbx_strand_id
1 'polypeptide(L)'
;MDQTGVTTETRKSPWGSVAPAAPACSLADVMSEQLARQLDEENNAFPTLTESGADLLSDEAPDTTSDLMLAQMLQMQFDREFDNQLRREEKKFNGDSKVSISFENYRMVHPYEDSDSSEDEVDWQDTRHDPYRAEKPQTTPRKGFTGKGKNITTKHDEETCGRKNTARMDNFAPEVHVGDGLGMDLKLSNQVFNSLKQHCYSEQRRSAKLHEKKEHSTAEQAVDPRTRLLMYKMVNSGVLENINGCISTGKESVVFHADGGSMEEQPVPDEVVLKVFKTTLNEFKNRDRYIKDDYRFKDRFSKLNPRKIIRLWAEKEMHNLGRMKKAEIPCPEVVLLKKHILVMSFIGKDHVPAPKLKDAILGLEDLKTAYYQVLHMMQQLYQECNLVHADLSEYNMLWHEGKVWLIDVSQSIEPTHPHGLEFLFRDCRNVATDVSPDVVV
;
A
#
# COMPACT_ATOMS: atom_id res chain seq x y z
N MET A 1 81.19 30.56 35.43
CA MET A 1 80.34 30.25 36.59
C MET A 1 78.90 30.21 36.13
N ASP A 2 78.19 29.11 36.02
CA ASP A 2 78.48 27.69 35.96
C ASP A 2 77.12 27.08 35.58
N GLN A 3 77.14 26.09 34.66
CA GLN A 3 76.32 24.86 34.66
C GLN A 3 74.78 24.99 34.78
N THR A 4 73.91 24.36 34.00
CA THR A 4 73.96 23.18 33.13
C THR A 4 72.77 23.28 32.16
N GLY A 5 72.96 22.86 30.91
CA GLY A 5 71.85 22.68 29.97
C GLY A 5 70.97 21.51 30.37
N VAL A 6 69.66 21.76 30.54
CA VAL A 6 68.65 20.72 30.66
C VAL A 6 67.94 20.59 29.31
N THR A 7 68.24 19.49 28.63
CA THR A 7 67.51 18.99 27.47
C THR A 7 66.12 18.53 27.90
N THR A 8 65.06 19.21 27.46
CA THR A 8 63.69 18.68 27.53
C THR A 8 63.40 17.86 26.28
N GLU A 9 63.46 16.54 26.44
CA GLU A 9 62.99 15.59 25.44
C GLU A 9 61.49 15.78 25.19
N THR A 10 61.12 16.18 23.98
CA THR A 10 59.73 16.15 23.51
C THR A 10 59.31 14.70 23.29
N ARG A 11 58.42 14.17 24.14
CA ARG A 11 57.74 12.89 23.92
C ARG A 11 57.02 12.91 22.57
N LYS A 12 57.43 12.04 21.64
CA LYS A 12 56.71 11.77 20.39
C LYS A 12 55.41 11.04 20.71
N SER A 13 54.28 11.70 20.49
CA SER A 13 52.97 11.04 20.41
C SER A 13 52.83 10.37 19.02
N PRO A 14 52.01 9.32 18.87
CA PRO A 14 51.82 8.63 17.59
C PRO A 14 51.12 9.48 16.51
N TRP A 15 50.85 10.75 16.78
CA TRP A 15 50.14 11.68 15.88
C TRP A 15 50.98 12.92 15.48
N GLY A 16 52.31 12.89 15.65
CA GLY A 16 53.22 13.92 15.12
C GLY A 16 53.54 15.08 16.08
N SER A 17 54.58 15.87 15.76
CA SER A 17 55.02 17.01 16.58
C SER A 17 54.11 18.21 16.39
N VAL A 18 53.49 18.68 17.47
CA VAL A 18 52.71 19.92 17.47
C VAL A 18 53.69 21.11 17.45
N ALA A 19 53.60 21.94 16.40
CA ALA A 19 54.32 23.22 16.34
C ALA A 19 53.85 24.13 17.50
N PRO A 20 54.70 25.02 18.04
CA PRO A 20 54.29 25.90 19.12
C PRO A 20 53.10 26.76 18.66
N ALA A 21 52.00 26.70 19.43
CA ALA A 21 50.78 27.44 19.12
C ALA A 21 51.08 28.94 18.99
N ALA A 22 50.56 29.56 17.93
CA ALA A 22 50.57 31.01 17.76
C ALA A 22 49.92 31.68 19.00
N PRO A 23 50.37 32.89 19.40
CA PRO A 23 49.81 33.57 20.55
C PRO A 23 48.30 33.70 20.40
N ALA A 24 47.56 33.38 21.47
CA ALA A 24 46.10 33.40 21.48
C ALA A 24 45.60 34.79 21.08
N CYS A 25 45.09 34.91 19.85
CA CYS A 25 44.45 36.12 19.35
C CYS A 25 43.17 36.36 20.15
N SER A 26 42.94 37.61 20.56
CA SER A 26 41.72 37.96 21.28
C SER A 26 40.51 37.81 20.33
N LEU A 27 39.35 37.45 20.87
CA LEU A 27 38.12 37.27 20.08
C LEU A 27 37.72 38.57 19.34
N ALA A 28 38.17 39.73 19.83
CA ALA A 28 38.01 41.02 19.17
C ALA A 28 38.88 41.16 17.91
N ASP A 29 40.08 40.58 17.88
CA ASP A 29 40.98 40.63 16.72
C ASP A 29 40.50 39.72 15.58
N VAL A 30 39.89 38.56 15.92
CA VAL A 30 39.29 37.62 14.97
C VAL A 30 38.08 38.24 14.25
N MET A 31 37.40 39.19 14.90
CA MET A 31 36.22 39.88 14.38
C MET A 31 36.56 41.21 13.69
N SER A 32 37.85 41.54 13.55
CA SER A 32 38.25 42.81 12.95
C SER A 32 38.01 42.79 11.43
N GLU A 33 37.36 43.85 10.93
CA GLU A 33 37.03 44.02 9.51
C GLU A 33 38.28 44.05 8.60
N GLN A 34 39.45 44.34 9.18
CA GLN A 34 40.74 44.32 8.48
C GLN A 34 41.25 42.89 8.22
N LEU A 35 41.03 41.94 9.13
CA LEU A 35 41.44 40.54 8.94
C LEU A 35 40.57 39.85 7.88
N ALA A 36 39.27 40.18 7.84
CA ALA A 36 38.36 39.68 6.81
C ALA A 36 38.78 40.12 5.40
N ARG A 37 39.17 41.40 5.23
CA ARG A 37 39.67 41.91 3.95
C ARG A 37 41.00 41.28 3.52
N GLN A 38 41.91 41.02 4.46
CA GLN A 38 43.17 40.34 4.16
C GLN A 38 42.96 38.90 3.67
N LEU A 39 42.04 38.16 4.29
CA LEU A 39 41.71 36.79 3.86
C LEU A 39 41.04 36.77 2.49
N ASP A 40 40.17 37.73 2.19
CA ASP A 40 39.55 37.87 0.87
C ASP A 40 40.58 38.25 -0.22
N GLU A 41 41.58 39.06 0.11
CA GLU A 41 42.68 39.39 -0.82
C GLU A 41 43.64 38.21 -1.03
N GLU A 42 43.95 37.42 0.00
CA GLU A 42 44.78 36.21 -0.13
C GLU A 42 44.08 35.10 -0.94
N ASN A 43 42.76 34.95 -0.80
CA ASN A 43 41.99 33.95 -1.56
C ASN A 43 41.92 34.27 -3.05
N ASN A 44 41.96 35.55 -3.42
CA ASN A 44 41.91 36.00 -4.81
C ASN A 44 43.28 35.93 -5.54
N ALA A 45 44.36 35.56 -4.84
CA ALA A 45 45.71 35.55 -5.39
C ALA A 45 46.20 34.18 -5.93
N PHE A 46 45.35 33.14 -5.98
CA PHE A 46 45.73 31.84 -6.55
C PHE A 46 45.50 31.79 -8.07
N PRO A 47 46.53 31.53 -8.91
CA PRO A 47 46.35 31.39 -10.34
C PRO A 47 45.74 30.03 -10.71
N THR A 48 44.70 30.08 -11.52
CA THR A 48 43.93 28.97 -12.09
C THR A 48 44.82 28.05 -12.93
N LEU A 49 44.89 26.76 -12.58
CA LEU A 49 45.41 25.71 -13.46
C LEU A 49 44.25 24.92 -14.08
N THR A 50 44.25 24.95 -15.41
CA THR A 50 43.37 24.27 -16.36
C THR A 50 43.63 22.76 -16.43
N GLU A 51 42.57 21.95 -16.46
CA GLU A 51 42.38 20.73 -17.29
C GLU A 51 40.94 20.20 -17.04
N SER A 52 39.98 20.49 -17.91
CA SER A 52 39.58 19.76 -19.14
C SER A 52 38.60 18.61 -18.88
N GLY A 53 37.33 18.77 -19.30
CA GLY A 53 36.42 17.63 -19.49
C GLY A 53 34.92 17.86 -19.24
N ALA A 54 34.25 18.55 -20.17
CA ALA A 54 32.85 18.38 -20.59
C ALA A 54 31.68 18.89 -19.71
N ASP A 55 31.20 20.08 -20.12
CA ASP A 55 29.81 20.47 -20.40
C ASP A 55 28.69 20.16 -19.41
N LEU A 56 28.29 21.19 -18.66
CA LEU A 56 26.87 21.46 -18.35
C LEU A 56 26.60 22.98 -18.33
N LEU A 57 25.93 23.43 -19.40
CA LEU A 57 24.93 24.49 -19.52
C LEU A 57 24.91 25.64 -18.49
N SER A 58 25.19 26.85 -19.01
CA SER A 58 24.55 28.15 -18.67
C SER A 58 23.03 28.02 -18.42
N ASP A 59 22.31 28.78 -17.62
CA ASP A 59 22.52 30.07 -16.94
C ASP A 59 21.38 30.21 -15.89
N GLU A 60 21.62 31.00 -14.84
CA GLU A 60 20.70 31.62 -13.86
C GLU A 60 19.55 30.82 -13.18
N ALA A 61 19.71 30.49 -11.87
CA ALA A 61 18.62 30.34 -10.88
C ALA A 61 19.16 30.35 -9.42
N PRO A 62 18.34 30.58 -8.36
CA PRO A 62 18.74 31.22 -7.09
C PRO A 62 19.40 30.27 -6.06
N ASP A 63 20.57 30.65 -5.55
CA ASP A 63 21.42 29.89 -4.60
C ASP A 63 20.87 29.78 -3.15
N THR A 64 19.59 29.46 -2.97
CA THR A 64 19.04 29.16 -1.62
C THR A 64 18.34 27.82 -1.52
N THR A 65 18.13 27.11 -2.64
CA THR A 65 17.55 25.75 -2.64
C THR A 65 18.56 24.65 -2.32
N SER A 66 19.87 24.91 -2.51
CA SER A 66 20.94 23.93 -2.29
C SER A 66 21.26 23.75 -0.79
N ASP A 67 21.37 24.86 -0.04
CA ASP A 67 21.79 24.83 1.37
C ASP A 67 20.76 24.17 2.29
N LEU A 68 19.46 24.37 2.02
CA LEU A 68 18.38 23.69 2.74
C LEU A 68 18.46 22.17 2.55
N MET A 69 18.72 21.72 1.31
CA MET A 69 18.82 20.31 0.98
C MET A 69 20.06 19.67 1.62
N LEU A 70 21.19 20.38 1.60
CA LEU A 70 22.40 19.97 2.30
C LEU A 70 22.20 19.85 3.81
N ALA A 71 21.57 20.84 4.44
CA ALA A 71 21.25 20.82 5.87
C ALA A 71 20.32 19.65 6.24
N GLN A 72 19.29 19.38 5.43
CA GLN A 72 18.41 18.23 5.61
C GLN A 72 19.15 16.89 5.48
N MET A 73 20.06 16.77 4.50
CA MET A 73 20.87 15.57 4.32
C MET A 73 21.81 15.32 5.51
N LEU A 74 22.39 16.38 6.06
CA LEU A 74 23.31 16.34 7.21
C LEU A 74 22.57 16.00 8.51
N GLN A 75 21.37 16.55 8.70
CA GLN A 75 20.49 16.22 9.82
C GLN A 75 20.08 14.74 9.79
N MET A 76 19.68 14.23 8.62
CA MET A 76 19.32 12.81 8.44
C MET A 76 20.49 11.86 8.77
N GLN A 77 21.73 12.25 8.43
CA GLN A 77 22.91 11.47 8.80
C GLN A 77 23.12 11.43 10.32
N PHE A 78 22.95 12.57 11.00
CA PHE A 78 23.05 12.67 12.45
C PHE A 78 22.01 11.79 13.16
N ASP A 79 20.76 11.88 12.74
CA ASP A 79 19.65 11.13 13.33
C ASP A 79 19.86 9.60 13.14
N ARG A 80 20.42 9.19 12.00
CA ARG A 80 20.75 7.78 11.73
C ARG A 80 21.90 7.26 12.60
N GLU A 81 22.91 8.08 12.86
CA GLU A 81 24.01 7.71 13.77
C GLU A 81 23.52 7.56 15.22
N PHE A 82 22.65 8.45 15.66
CA PHE A 82 22.01 8.40 16.97
C PHE A 82 21.22 7.11 17.18
N ASP A 83 20.43 6.70 16.18
CA ASP A 83 19.67 5.45 16.25
C ASP A 83 20.55 4.20 16.26
N ASN A 84 21.65 4.23 15.52
CA ASN A 84 22.64 3.15 15.55
C ASN A 84 23.30 3.03 16.92
N GLN A 85 23.50 4.15 17.62
CA GLN A 85 24.02 4.15 18.99
C GLN A 85 23.00 3.56 19.97
N LEU A 86 21.74 4.00 19.90
CA LEU A 86 20.63 3.44 20.68
C LEU A 86 20.51 1.92 20.51
N ARG A 87 20.62 1.41 19.27
CA ARG A 87 20.58 -0.04 18.99
C ARG A 87 21.74 -0.80 19.63
N ARG A 88 22.95 -0.20 19.66
CA ARG A 88 24.10 -0.82 20.33
C ARG A 88 23.92 -0.86 21.83
N GLU A 89 23.33 0.18 22.43
CA GLU A 89 23.01 0.22 23.84
C GLU A 89 21.91 -0.77 24.21
N GLU A 90 20.82 -0.82 23.44
CA GLU A 90 19.74 -1.79 23.59
C GLU A 90 20.27 -3.24 23.58
N LYS A 91 21.15 -3.55 22.62
CA LYS A 91 21.77 -4.88 22.51
C LYS A 91 22.71 -5.20 23.67
N LYS A 92 23.41 -4.21 24.23
CA LYS A 92 24.25 -4.38 25.43
C LYS A 92 23.40 -4.65 26.66
N PHE A 93 22.30 -3.91 26.86
CA PHE A 93 21.40 -4.11 27.99
C PHE A 93 20.64 -5.44 27.94
N ASN A 94 20.27 -5.90 26.74
CA ASN A 94 19.47 -7.12 26.55
C ASN A 94 20.31 -8.40 26.44
N GLY A 95 21.65 -8.32 26.46
CA GLY A 95 22.53 -9.47 26.21
C GLY A 95 22.39 -10.60 27.23
N ASP A 96 22.43 -10.27 28.53
CA ASP A 96 22.43 -11.28 29.61
C ASP A 96 21.16 -11.23 30.47
N SER A 97 20.19 -10.37 30.11
CA SER A 97 18.97 -10.15 30.90
C SER A 97 17.83 -11.08 30.49
N LYS A 98 17.11 -11.65 31.47
CA LYS A 98 15.86 -12.41 31.23
C LYS A 98 14.68 -11.53 30.81
N VAL A 99 14.82 -10.21 30.92
CA VAL A 99 13.81 -9.21 30.55
C VAL A 99 14.46 -8.21 29.60
N SER A 100 13.89 -8.06 28.41
CA SER A 100 14.38 -7.12 27.41
C SER A 100 13.76 -5.74 27.58
N ILE A 101 14.59 -4.70 27.38
CA ILE A 101 14.19 -3.29 27.33
C ILE A 101 14.32 -2.84 25.87
N SER A 102 13.31 -2.14 25.36
CA SER A 102 13.35 -1.54 24.02
C SER A 102 13.47 -0.03 24.14
N PHE A 103 14.33 0.57 23.31
CA PHE A 103 14.45 2.03 23.18
C PHE A 103 13.83 2.56 21.88
N GLU A 104 12.88 1.82 21.32
CA GLU A 104 12.23 2.15 20.04
C GLU A 104 11.55 3.52 20.04
N ASN A 105 10.99 3.94 21.18
CA ASN A 105 10.35 5.25 21.35
C ASN A 105 11.33 6.44 21.34
N TYR A 106 12.65 6.18 21.39
CA TYR A 106 13.68 7.22 21.42
C TYR A 106 14.44 7.33 20.10
N ARG A 107 14.07 6.56 19.07
CA ARG A 107 14.73 6.61 17.76
C ARG A 107 14.23 7.81 16.95
N MET A 108 15.16 8.53 16.32
CA MET A 108 14.88 9.74 15.54
C MET A 108 14.51 9.41 14.08
N VAL A 109 15.06 8.33 13.52
CA VAL A 109 14.74 7.79 12.20
C VAL A 109 14.08 6.42 12.36
N HIS A 110 12.75 6.42 12.35
CA HIS A 110 12.02 5.17 12.17
C HIS A 110 12.39 4.58 10.80
N PRO A 111 12.58 3.24 10.68
CA PRO A 111 12.77 2.62 9.39
C PRO A 111 11.68 3.11 8.45
N TYR A 112 12.09 3.85 7.42
CA TYR A 112 11.25 4.24 6.31
C TYR A 112 11.02 2.99 5.47
N GLU A 113 10.24 2.06 6.01
CA GLU A 113 9.40 1.24 5.17
C GLU A 113 8.17 2.08 4.87
N ASP A 114 7.82 2.20 3.58
CA ASP A 114 6.53 2.64 3.08
C ASP A 114 5.40 1.76 3.66
N SER A 115 5.16 1.91 4.95
CA SER A 115 4.00 1.40 5.65
C SER A 115 2.88 2.41 5.47
N ASP A 116 2.40 2.51 4.23
CA ASP A 116 0.97 2.67 3.96
C ASP A 116 0.24 1.34 4.31
N SER A 117 0.58 0.79 5.48
CA SER A 117 0.17 -0.50 6.04
C SER A 117 0.05 -0.40 7.56
N SER A 118 -0.52 0.71 8.01
CA SER A 118 -1.42 0.72 9.14
C SER A 118 -2.50 1.77 8.87
N GLU A 119 -3.36 1.50 7.88
CA GLU A 119 -4.79 1.56 8.22
C GLU A 119 -5.05 0.42 9.22
N ASP A 120 -4.50 0.55 10.43
CA ASP A 120 -5.11 -0.05 11.58
C ASP A 120 -6.44 0.66 11.70
N GLU A 121 -7.46 -0.14 11.90
CA GLU A 121 -8.79 0.29 12.28
C GLU A 121 -8.68 1.29 13.44
N VAL A 122 -8.68 2.57 13.11
CA VAL A 122 -9.43 3.53 13.91
C VAL A 122 -10.89 3.16 13.69
N ASP A 123 -11.32 2.17 14.47
CA ASP A 123 -12.68 2.12 14.94
C ASP A 123 -13.03 3.54 15.41
N TRP A 124 -13.84 4.24 14.61
CA TRP A 124 -14.29 5.58 14.92
C TRP A 124 -15.17 5.63 16.19
N GLN A 125 -15.27 4.53 16.94
CA GLN A 125 -15.94 4.46 18.25
C GLN A 125 -15.05 4.78 19.45
N ASP A 126 -13.76 5.10 19.30
CA ASP A 126 -12.95 5.62 20.42
C ASP A 126 -12.41 7.04 20.19
N THR A 127 -13.33 7.96 19.86
CA THR A 127 -13.09 9.40 20.06
C THR A 127 -13.86 9.90 21.27
N ARG A 128 -13.10 10.13 22.36
CA ARG A 128 -13.30 11.12 23.43
C ARG A 128 -14.75 11.49 23.81
N HIS A 129 -15.11 11.09 25.03
CA HIS A 129 -16.22 11.57 25.88
C HIS A 129 -17.64 11.41 25.29
N ASP A 130 -18.15 10.19 25.39
CA ASP A 130 -19.58 9.89 25.27
C ASP A 130 -20.32 10.34 26.56
N PRO A 131 -21.17 11.39 26.52
CA PRO A 131 -21.92 11.89 27.67
C PRO A 131 -23.06 10.94 28.10
N TYR A 132 -23.30 9.84 27.39
CA TYR A 132 -24.32 8.84 27.72
C TYR A 132 -23.74 7.53 28.27
N ARG A 133 -22.42 7.45 28.44
CA ARG A 133 -21.77 6.28 29.06
C ARG A 133 -22.02 6.27 30.56
N ALA A 134 -22.73 5.24 31.05
CA ALA A 134 -22.95 5.04 32.48
C ALA A 134 -21.61 5.04 33.24
N GLU A 135 -21.51 5.87 34.30
CA GLU A 135 -20.31 5.94 35.12
C GLU A 135 -19.98 4.56 35.71
N LYS A 136 -18.72 4.14 35.57
CA LYS A 136 -18.27 2.89 36.19
C LYS A 136 -18.41 3.03 37.72
N PRO A 137 -19.02 2.06 38.43
CA PRO A 137 -19.15 2.14 39.87
C PRO A 137 -17.76 2.15 40.55
N GLN A 138 -17.35 3.29 41.09
CA GLN A 138 -16.18 3.40 41.97
C GLN A 138 -16.54 2.79 43.33
N THR A 139 -16.07 1.57 43.60
CA THR A 139 -16.37 0.88 44.87
C THR A 139 -15.15 0.61 45.74
N THR A 140 -13.95 1.04 45.33
CA THR A 140 -12.76 0.91 46.18
C THR A 140 -12.15 2.28 46.47
N PRO A 141 -11.89 2.62 47.75
CA PRO A 141 -11.16 3.83 48.06
C PRO A 141 -9.77 3.77 47.42
N ARG A 142 -9.18 4.93 47.10
CA ARG A 142 -7.82 5.08 46.54
C ARG A 142 -6.73 4.28 47.29
N LYS A 143 -7.01 3.87 48.53
CA LYS A 143 -6.12 3.09 49.41
C LYS A 143 -6.09 1.58 49.14
N GLY A 144 -6.97 1.01 48.31
CA GLY A 144 -6.88 -0.39 47.85
C GLY A 144 -7.26 -1.49 48.86
N PHE A 145 -7.68 -1.14 50.08
CA PHE A 145 -8.20 -2.05 51.10
C PHE A 145 -9.20 -1.33 52.03
N THR A 146 -10.06 -2.10 52.71
CA THR A 146 -11.04 -1.62 53.70
C THR A 146 -10.96 -2.45 54.97
N GLY A 147 -11.07 -1.81 56.15
CA GLY A 147 -11.05 -2.48 57.47
C GLY A 147 -9.90 -2.05 58.40
N LYS A 148 -10.01 -2.39 59.69
CA LYS A 148 -8.96 -2.21 60.71
C LYS A 148 -8.74 -3.53 61.47
N GLY A 149 -7.48 -3.90 61.71
CA GLY A 149 -7.13 -5.10 62.50
C GLY A 149 -7.19 -6.40 61.70
N LYS A 150 -7.79 -7.46 62.26
CA LYS A 150 -7.85 -8.80 61.64
C LYS A 150 -8.85 -8.95 60.48
N ASN A 151 -9.72 -7.95 60.25
CA ASN A 151 -10.75 -7.96 59.21
C ASN A 151 -10.37 -6.96 58.09
N ILE A 152 -9.27 -7.23 57.39
CA ILE A 152 -8.86 -6.44 56.22
C ILE A 152 -9.45 -7.12 54.98
N THR A 153 -10.39 -6.46 54.30
CA THR A 153 -10.88 -6.89 53.01
C THR A 153 -10.07 -6.20 51.92
N THR A 154 -9.45 -7.00 51.05
CA THR A 154 -8.66 -6.51 49.92
C THR A 154 -9.44 -6.68 48.63
N LYS A 155 -8.96 -6.06 47.54
CA LYS A 155 -9.53 -6.24 46.20
C LYS A 155 -9.53 -7.69 45.69
N HIS A 156 -8.85 -8.62 46.38
CA HIS A 156 -8.73 -10.03 46.04
C HIS A 156 -9.53 -10.95 46.95
N ASP A 157 -10.38 -10.40 47.82
CA ASP A 157 -11.28 -11.20 48.63
C ASP A 157 -12.24 -12.01 47.73
N GLU A 158 -12.36 -13.32 48.02
CA GLU A 158 -13.01 -14.29 47.13
C GLU A 158 -14.50 -14.00 46.98
N GLU A 159 -15.15 -13.54 48.05
CA GLU A 159 -16.57 -13.24 48.07
C GLU A 159 -16.88 -11.96 47.28
N THR A 160 -16.11 -10.90 47.51
CA THR A 160 -16.26 -9.63 46.77
C THR A 160 -15.85 -9.75 45.30
N CYS A 161 -14.82 -10.53 44.99
CA CYS A 161 -14.42 -10.81 43.61
C CYS A 161 -15.46 -11.67 42.90
N GLY A 162 -16.03 -12.66 43.59
CA GLY A 162 -17.07 -13.53 43.06
C GLY A 162 -18.35 -12.79 42.68
N ARG A 163 -18.83 -11.89 43.55
CA ARG A 163 -19.98 -11.02 43.25
C ARG A 163 -19.69 -10.04 42.12
N LYS A 164 -18.48 -9.49 42.05
CA LYS A 164 -18.05 -8.58 40.97
C LYS A 164 -18.00 -9.27 39.61
N ASN A 165 -17.59 -10.54 39.57
CA ASN A 165 -17.58 -11.32 38.33
C ASN A 165 -18.99 -11.60 37.84
N THR A 166 -19.90 -11.97 38.74
CA THR A 166 -21.33 -12.14 38.43
C THR A 166 -21.95 -10.84 37.91
N ALA A 167 -21.70 -9.70 38.58
CA ALA A 167 -22.20 -8.40 38.13
C ALA A 167 -21.62 -7.96 36.76
N ARG A 168 -20.42 -8.44 36.40
CA ARG A 168 -19.81 -8.18 35.08
C ARG A 168 -20.33 -9.07 33.97
N MET A 169 -21.14 -10.09 34.29
CA MET A 169 -21.79 -10.90 33.25
C MET A 169 -22.77 -10.10 32.41
N ASP A 170 -23.32 -9.01 32.96
CA ASP A 170 -24.23 -8.09 32.26
C ASP A 170 -23.55 -7.39 31.07
N ASN A 171 -22.21 -7.36 31.05
CA ASN A 171 -21.42 -6.82 29.93
C ASN A 171 -21.06 -7.89 28.88
N PHE A 172 -21.50 -9.14 29.03
CA PHE A 172 -21.36 -10.13 27.95
C PHE A 172 -22.35 -9.80 26.83
N ALA A 173 -22.08 -10.29 25.62
CA ALA A 173 -22.94 -10.00 24.48
C ALA A 173 -24.40 -10.43 24.76
N PRO A 174 -25.39 -9.68 24.24
CA PRO A 174 -26.82 -9.94 24.47
C PRO A 174 -27.28 -11.36 24.11
N GLU A 175 -26.53 -12.05 23.25
CA GLU A 175 -26.80 -13.43 22.80
C GLU A 175 -26.56 -14.46 23.91
N VAL A 176 -25.72 -14.14 24.90
CA VAL A 176 -25.48 -14.97 26.07
C VAL A 176 -26.66 -14.77 27.03
N HIS A 177 -27.62 -15.70 26.98
CA HIS A 177 -28.75 -15.70 27.90
C HIS A 177 -28.26 -16.09 29.30
N VAL A 178 -27.84 -15.10 30.09
CA VAL A 178 -27.40 -15.31 31.48
C VAL A 178 -28.58 -15.63 32.42
N GLY A 179 -29.81 -15.60 31.92
CA GLY A 179 -31.03 -15.85 32.70
C GLY A 179 -31.35 -14.70 33.66
N ASP A 180 -32.44 -14.82 34.40
CA ASP A 180 -32.93 -13.85 35.40
C ASP A 180 -32.19 -13.93 36.75
N GLY A 181 -30.98 -14.50 36.77
CA GLY A 181 -30.15 -14.62 37.97
C GLY A 181 -29.71 -13.30 38.61
N LEU A 182 -30.08 -12.16 38.00
CA LEU A 182 -29.81 -10.79 38.45
C LEU A 182 -30.48 -10.43 39.81
N GLY A 183 -31.34 -11.28 40.35
CA GLY A 183 -31.92 -11.15 41.69
C GLY A 183 -31.32 -12.08 42.76
N MET A 184 -30.39 -12.96 42.41
CA MET A 184 -29.82 -13.97 43.31
C MET A 184 -28.38 -13.60 43.71
N ASP A 185 -27.97 -13.88 44.96
CA ASP A 185 -26.58 -13.69 45.43
C ASP A 185 -25.64 -14.75 44.84
N LEU A 186 -25.53 -14.77 43.51
CA LEU A 186 -24.69 -15.68 42.75
C LEU A 186 -23.24 -15.19 42.80
N LYS A 187 -22.32 -16.11 43.10
CA LYS A 187 -20.88 -15.84 43.18
C LYS A 187 -20.16 -16.69 42.14
N LEU A 188 -19.51 -16.03 41.18
CA LEU A 188 -18.73 -16.72 40.16
C LEU A 188 -17.24 -16.70 40.47
N SER A 189 -16.65 -17.90 40.55
CA SER A 189 -15.20 -18.00 40.69
C SER A 189 -14.48 -17.39 39.48
N ASN A 190 -13.28 -16.87 39.70
CA ASN A 190 -12.45 -16.26 38.65
C ASN A 190 -12.18 -17.24 37.50
N GLN A 191 -12.02 -18.52 37.80
CA GLN A 191 -11.76 -19.56 36.78
C GLN A 191 -12.96 -19.74 35.86
N VAL A 192 -14.17 -19.82 36.43
CA VAL A 192 -15.41 -19.98 35.66
C VAL A 192 -15.71 -18.72 34.83
N PHE A 193 -15.53 -17.54 35.42
CA PHE A 193 -15.71 -16.28 34.69
C PHE A 193 -14.76 -16.14 33.51
N ASN A 194 -13.48 -16.49 33.68
CA ASN A 194 -12.49 -16.41 32.60
C ASN A 194 -12.75 -17.44 31.50
N SER A 195 -13.17 -18.66 31.86
CA SER A 195 -13.56 -19.70 30.89
C SER A 195 -14.77 -19.25 30.07
N LEU A 196 -15.81 -18.71 30.73
CA LEU A 196 -17.00 -18.20 30.07
C LEU A 196 -16.66 -17.00 29.16
N LYS A 197 -15.84 -16.07 29.65
CA LYS A 197 -15.36 -14.93 28.86
C LYS A 197 -14.62 -15.36 27.59
N GLN A 198 -13.73 -16.34 27.69
CA GLN A 198 -13.03 -16.90 26.52
C GLN A 198 -13.98 -17.57 25.54
N HIS A 199 -14.96 -18.34 26.06
CA HIS A 199 -15.99 -18.97 25.25
C HIS A 199 -16.82 -17.92 24.48
N CYS A 200 -17.30 -16.87 25.16
CA CYS A 200 -18.06 -15.78 24.53
C CYS A 200 -17.27 -15.09 23.42
N TYR A 201 -15.99 -14.77 23.64
CA TYR A 201 -15.16 -14.20 22.57
C TYR A 201 -14.95 -15.15 21.40
N SER A 202 -14.81 -16.45 21.67
CA SER A 202 -14.64 -17.45 20.60
C SER A 202 -15.89 -17.61 19.75
N GLU A 203 -17.08 -17.58 20.38
CA GLU A 203 -18.37 -17.67 19.70
C GLU A 203 -18.69 -16.39 18.92
N GLN A 204 -18.41 -15.20 19.48
CA GLN A 204 -18.51 -13.94 18.74
C GLN A 204 -17.64 -13.92 17.49
N ARG A 205 -16.39 -14.42 17.58
CA ARG A 205 -15.52 -14.52 16.41
C ARG A 205 -16.04 -15.53 15.39
N ARG A 206 -16.74 -16.58 15.84
CA ARG A 206 -17.32 -17.59 14.97
C ARG A 206 -18.59 -17.08 14.29
N SER A 207 -19.46 -16.38 15.02
CA SER A 207 -20.66 -15.75 14.49
C SER A 207 -20.32 -14.65 13.50
N ALA A 208 -19.33 -13.79 13.80
CA ALA A 208 -18.83 -12.77 12.88
C ALA A 208 -18.32 -13.40 11.56
N LYS A 209 -17.53 -14.48 11.64
CA LYS A 209 -17.07 -15.23 10.45
C LYS A 209 -18.22 -15.87 9.67
N LEU A 210 -19.25 -16.38 10.35
CA LEU A 210 -20.42 -16.98 9.71
C LEU A 210 -21.31 -15.91 9.06
N HIS A 211 -21.45 -14.74 9.69
CA HIS A 211 -22.17 -13.59 9.15
C HIS A 211 -21.45 -13.05 7.91
N GLU A 212 -20.13 -12.87 7.98
CA GLU A 212 -19.27 -12.50 6.85
C GLU A 212 -19.40 -13.50 5.69
N LYS A 213 -19.44 -14.81 5.97
CA LYS A 213 -19.64 -15.85 4.95
C LYS A 213 -21.04 -15.83 4.34
N LYS A 214 -22.07 -15.52 5.13
CA LYS A 214 -23.47 -15.43 4.69
C LYS A 214 -23.72 -14.17 3.86
N GLU A 215 -23.05 -13.07 4.20
CA GLU A 215 -23.05 -11.80 3.45
C GLU A 215 -22.19 -11.82 2.18
N HIS A 216 -21.54 -12.94 1.87
CA HIS A 216 -20.76 -13.10 0.64
C HIS A 216 -21.55 -13.87 -0.45
N SER A 217 -22.76 -14.37 -0.18
CA SER A 217 -23.42 -15.40 -1.01
C SER A 217 -24.54 -14.92 -1.95
N THR A 218 -24.84 -13.62 -2.05
CA THR A 218 -25.92 -13.11 -2.91
C THR A 218 -25.39 -12.17 -4.01
N ALA A 219 -25.99 -12.16 -5.20
CA ALA A 219 -25.48 -11.44 -6.37
C ALA A 219 -25.40 -9.91 -6.23
N GLU A 220 -26.17 -9.29 -5.33
CA GLU A 220 -26.00 -7.87 -4.91
C GLU A 220 -24.74 -7.63 -4.05
N GLN A 221 -24.06 -8.70 -3.62
CA GLN A 221 -22.84 -8.71 -2.81
C GLN A 221 -21.59 -9.07 -3.64
N ALA A 222 -21.62 -8.89 -4.96
CA ALA A 222 -20.47 -9.14 -5.83
C ALA A 222 -19.25 -8.25 -5.50
N VAL A 223 -19.50 -7.16 -4.76
CA VAL A 223 -18.52 -6.14 -4.36
C VAL A 223 -18.54 -5.98 -2.83
N ASP A 224 -17.37 -5.94 -2.22
CA ASP A 224 -17.24 -5.78 -0.77
C ASP A 224 -17.70 -4.36 -0.32
N PRO A 225 -18.17 -4.20 0.94
CA PRO A 225 -18.70 -2.93 1.43
C PRO A 225 -17.74 -1.74 1.27
N ARG A 226 -16.43 -1.98 1.39
CA ARG A 226 -15.40 -0.94 1.26
C ARG A 226 -15.26 -0.47 -0.19
N THR A 227 -15.33 -1.39 -1.14
CA THR A 227 -15.33 -1.08 -2.56
C THR A 227 -16.62 -0.37 -2.99
N ARG A 228 -17.78 -0.76 -2.44
CA ARG A 228 -19.04 -0.03 -2.65
C ARG A 228 -18.96 1.42 -2.18
N LEU A 229 -18.33 1.67 -1.03
CA LEU A 229 -18.08 3.04 -0.56
C LEU A 229 -17.16 3.82 -1.52
N LEU A 230 -16.20 3.16 -2.15
CA LEU A 230 -15.32 3.79 -3.15
C LEU A 230 -16.10 4.18 -4.41
N MET A 231 -16.97 3.30 -4.90
CA MET A 231 -17.87 3.59 -6.03
C MET A 231 -18.82 4.75 -5.70
N TYR A 232 -19.41 4.76 -4.50
CA TYR A 232 -20.24 5.87 -4.03
C TYR A 232 -19.48 7.20 -3.97
N LYS A 233 -18.21 7.19 -3.53
CA LYS A 233 -17.36 8.37 -3.55
C LYS A 233 -17.11 8.89 -4.97
N MET A 234 -16.99 8.01 -5.97
CA MET A 234 -16.81 8.42 -7.37
C MET A 234 -18.04 9.18 -7.90
N VAL A 235 -19.24 8.68 -7.56
CA VAL A 235 -20.51 9.34 -7.88
C VAL A 235 -20.59 10.71 -7.20
N ASN A 236 -20.34 10.76 -5.89
CA ASN A 236 -20.38 12.03 -5.15
C ASN A 236 -19.33 13.05 -5.60
N SER A 237 -18.18 12.60 -6.13
CA SER A 237 -17.17 13.49 -6.70
C SER A 237 -17.49 13.97 -8.12
N GLY A 238 -18.59 13.53 -8.72
CA GLY A 238 -18.97 13.89 -10.09
C GLY A 238 -18.16 13.20 -11.18
N VAL A 239 -17.37 12.16 -10.84
CA VAL A 239 -16.64 11.35 -11.84
C VAL A 239 -17.61 10.47 -12.64
N LEU A 240 -18.64 9.97 -11.95
CA LEU A 240 -19.71 9.15 -12.50
C LEU A 240 -21.03 9.82 -12.14
N GLU A 241 -22.00 9.78 -13.05
CA GLU A 241 -23.34 10.27 -12.75
C GLU A 241 -24.14 9.17 -12.03
N ASN A 242 -24.25 8.00 -12.66
CA ASN A 242 -25.00 6.85 -12.14
C ASN A 242 -24.27 5.52 -12.43
N ILE A 243 -24.58 4.49 -11.65
CA ILE A 243 -24.09 3.12 -11.87
C ILE A 243 -25.30 2.23 -12.13
N ASN A 244 -25.48 1.80 -13.37
CA ASN A 244 -26.77 1.30 -13.87
C ASN A 244 -26.95 -0.22 -13.73
N GLY A 245 -25.86 -0.99 -13.68
CA GLY A 245 -25.96 -2.43 -13.47
C GLY A 245 -24.67 -3.22 -13.72
N CYS A 246 -24.68 -4.50 -13.33
CA CYS A 246 -23.56 -5.42 -13.58
C CYS A 246 -23.66 -5.99 -15.00
N ILE A 247 -22.63 -5.76 -15.82
CA ILE A 247 -22.51 -6.32 -17.17
C ILE A 247 -22.05 -7.78 -17.10
N SER A 248 -21.00 -8.04 -16.31
CA SER A 248 -20.37 -9.36 -16.26
C SER A 248 -19.72 -9.62 -14.91
N THR A 249 -19.95 -10.82 -14.38
CA THR A 249 -19.26 -11.34 -13.20
C THR A 249 -18.26 -12.37 -13.66
N GLY A 250 -16.99 -12.00 -13.73
CA GLY A 250 -15.89 -12.92 -13.99
C GLY A 250 -15.50 -13.68 -12.73
N LYS A 251 -14.57 -14.62 -12.89
CA LYS A 251 -13.85 -15.21 -11.74
C LYS A 251 -13.16 -14.09 -10.97
N GLU A 252 -12.43 -13.26 -11.69
CA GLU A 252 -11.38 -12.39 -11.18
C GLU A 252 -11.80 -10.94 -10.90
N SER A 253 -12.83 -10.49 -11.60
CA SER A 253 -13.34 -9.13 -11.53
C SER A 253 -14.83 -9.13 -11.79
N VAL A 254 -15.46 -8.02 -11.44
CA VAL A 254 -16.86 -7.72 -11.76
C VAL A 254 -16.87 -6.44 -12.57
N VAL A 255 -17.69 -6.41 -13.61
CA VAL A 255 -17.75 -5.32 -14.57
C VAL A 255 -19.12 -4.67 -14.49
N PHE A 256 -19.16 -3.37 -14.20
CA PHE A 256 -20.40 -2.58 -14.13
C PHE A 256 -20.48 -1.57 -15.25
N HIS A 257 -21.70 -1.32 -15.73
CA HIS A 257 -22.04 -0.17 -16.55
C HIS A 257 -22.27 1.06 -15.66
N ALA A 258 -21.81 2.22 -16.10
CA ALA A 258 -22.08 3.50 -15.47
C ALA A 258 -22.10 4.63 -16.50
N ASP A 259 -22.77 5.71 -16.15
CA ASP A 259 -22.78 6.95 -16.94
C ASP A 259 -21.64 7.85 -16.48
N GLY A 260 -20.88 8.38 -17.43
CA GLY A 260 -19.77 9.28 -17.16
C GLY A 260 -20.25 10.63 -16.64
N GLY A 261 -19.56 11.14 -15.62
CA GLY A 261 -19.83 12.47 -15.08
C GLY A 261 -19.05 13.57 -15.81
N SER A 262 -19.14 14.80 -15.31
CA SER A 262 -18.36 15.93 -15.82
C SER A 262 -17.18 16.22 -14.88
N MET A 263 -16.00 15.67 -15.18
CA MET A 263 -14.76 16.11 -14.53
C MET A 263 -14.23 17.37 -15.23
N GLU A 264 -13.90 18.40 -14.45
CA GLU A 264 -13.39 19.69 -14.97
C GLU A 264 -12.04 19.58 -15.69
N GLU A 265 -11.24 18.53 -15.40
CA GLU A 265 -9.87 18.39 -15.91
C GLU A 265 -9.74 17.41 -17.09
N GLN A 266 -10.70 16.49 -17.30
CA GLN A 266 -10.66 15.49 -18.38
C GLN A 266 -12.08 15.13 -18.86
N PRO A 267 -12.31 15.08 -20.18
CA PRO A 267 -13.59 14.63 -20.72
C PRO A 267 -13.78 13.15 -20.39
N VAL A 268 -14.82 12.83 -19.62
CA VAL A 268 -15.27 11.45 -19.39
C VAL A 268 -16.27 11.12 -20.50
N PRO A 269 -16.17 9.94 -21.16
CA PRO A 269 -17.19 9.49 -22.10
C PRO A 269 -18.56 9.36 -21.44
N ASP A 270 -19.64 9.61 -22.19
CA ASP A 270 -21.02 9.51 -21.68
C ASP A 270 -21.32 8.13 -21.08
N GLU A 271 -20.78 7.06 -21.67
CA GLU A 271 -20.90 5.69 -21.16
C GLU A 271 -19.53 5.10 -20.78
N VAL A 272 -19.42 4.59 -19.55
CA VAL A 272 -18.20 3.99 -19.02
C VAL A 272 -18.45 2.64 -18.37
N VAL A 273 -17.35 1.91 -18.18
CA VAL A 273 -17.30 0.60 -17.53
C VAL A 273 -16.41 0.68 -16.30
N LEU A 274 -16.91 0.16 -15.18
CA LEU A 274 -16.13 -0.04 -13.97
C LEU A 274 -15.72 -1.50 -13.88
N LYS A 275 -14.44 -1.79 -14.12
CA LYS A 275 -13.84 -3.09 -13.82
C LYS A 275 -13.32 -3.10 -12.39
N VAL A 276 -14.03 -3.82 -11.53
CA VAL A 276 -13.73 -3.98 -10.10
C VAL A 276 -13.03 -5.31 -9.89
N PHE A 277 -11.75 -5.29 -9.53
CA PHE A 277 -11.00 -6.52 -9.25
C PHE A 277 -11.38 -7.09 -7.89
N LYS A 278 -11.69 -8.38 -7.82
CA LYS A 278 -12.16 -9.00 -6.57
C LYS A 278 -11.03 -9.08 -5.55
N THR A 279 -11.34 -8.72 -4.30
CA THR A 279 -10.38 -8.64 -3.19
C THR A 279 -10.18 -9.93 -2.40
N THR A 280 -10.87 -11.01 -2.76
CA THR A 280 -11.03 -12.21 -1.94
C THR A 280 -9.93 -13.25 -2.19
N LEU A 281 -9.43 -13.84 -1.10
CA LEU A 281 -8.17 -14.58 -1.00
C LEU A 281 -8.07 -15.90 -1.81
N ASN A 282 -9.17 -16.48 -2.26
CA ASN A 282 -9.16 -17.82 -2.86
C ASN A 282 -8.70 -17.85 -4.33
N GLU A 283 -8.63 -16.71 -5.00
CA GLU A 283 -8.37 -16.63 -6.44
C GLU A 283 -6.90 -16.29 -6.79
N PHE A 284 -6.01 -16.21 -5.80
CA PHE A 284 -4.64 -15.70 -5.97
C PHE A 284 -3.60 -16.75 -6.37
N LYS A 285 -3.86 -18.05 -6.16
CA LYS A 285 -2.80 -19.08 -6.25
C LYS A 285 -2.18 -19.25 -7.63
N ASN A 286 -2.90 -18.92 -8.71
CA ASN A 286 -2.41 -19.09 -10.08
C ASN A 286 -1.87 -17.79 -10.70
N ARG A 287 -1.94 -16.67 -9.97
CA ARG A 287 -1.65 -15.33 -10.48
C ARG A 287 -0.18 -14.95 -10.38
N ASP A 288 0.56 -15.57 -9.47
CA ASP A 288 1.98 -15.28 -9.26
C ASP A 288 2.82 -15.43 -10.52
N ARG A 289 2.47 -16.38 -11.41
CA ARG A 289 3.23 -16.66 -12.65
C ARG A 289 3.21 -15.49 -13.65
N TYR A 290 2.26 -14.58 -13.58
CA TYR A 290 2.11 -13.47 -14.54
C TYR A 290 2.68 -12.13 -14.05
N ILE A 291 3.09 -12.05 -12.78
CA ILE A 291 3.61 -10.81 -12.17
C ILE A 291 5.01 -10.98 -11.59
N LYS A 292 5.35 -12.16 -11.05
CA LYS A 292 6.60 -12.38 -10.33
C LYS A 292 7.86 -12.05 -11.16
N ASP A 293 7.80 -12.29 -12.46
CA ASP A 293 8.93 -12.08 -13.37
C ASP A 293 8.78 -10.80 -14.22
N ASP A 294 7.78 -9.96 -13.95
CA ASP A 294 7.67 -8.62 -14.56
C ASP A 294 8.62 -7.67 -13.83
N TYR A 295 9.61 -7.11 -14.53
CA TYR A 295 10.63 -6.22 -13.97
C TYR A 295 10.03 -4.98 -13.29
N ARG A 296 8.84 -4.52 -13.70
CA ARG A 296 8.16 -3.37 -13.09
C ARG A 296 7.68 -3.64 -11.66
N PHE A 297 7.55 -4.92 -11.30
CA PHE A 297 6.95 -5.35 -10.03
C PHE A 297 7.83 -6.30 -9.22
N LYS A 298 8.95 -6.77 -9.79
CA LYS A 298 9.86 -7.76 -9.20
C LYS A 298 10.30 -7.43 -7.77
N ASP A 299 10.67 -6.18 -7.51
CA ASP A 299 11.14 -5.75 -6.18
C ASP A 299 10.01 -5.57 -5.18
N ARG A 300 8.79 -5.28 -5.67
CA ARG A 300 7.61 -5.06 -4.82
C ARG A 300 6.89 -6.36 -4.49
N PHE A 301 6.94 -7.40 -5.34
CA PHE A 301 6.02 -8.56 -5.25
C PHE A 301 6.19 -9.46 -4.01
N SER A 302 7.42 -9.64 -3.50
CA SER A 302 7.76 -10.75 -2.57
C SER A 302 7.19 -10.67 -1.15
N LYS A 303 6.62 -9.53 -0.73
CA LYS A 303 6.10 -9.31 0.64
C LYS A 303 4.72 -8.65 0.70
N LEU A 304 4.00 -8.57 -0.41
CA LEU A 304 2.79 -7.76 -0.47
C LEU A 304 1.54 -8.49 0.01
N ASN A 305 0.77 -7.77 0.83
CA ASN A 305 -0.60 -8.14 1.16
C ASN A 305 -1.42 -8.36 -0.13
N PRO A 306 -2.30 -9.37 -0.19
CA PRO A 306 -3.13 -9.67 -1.37
C PRO A 306 -3.90 -8.45 -1.93
N ARG A 307 -4.34 -7.54 -1.05
CA ARG A 307 -4.95 -6.26 -1.45
C ARG A 307 -4.00 -5.33 -2.20
N LYS A 308 -2.71 -5.29 -1.81
CA LYS A 308 -1.68 -4.54 -2.53
C LYS A 308 -1.38 -5.19 -3.89
N ILE A 309 -1.37 -6.53 -3.95
CA ILE A 309 -1.21 -7.26 -5.21
C ILE A 309 -2.32 -6.87 -6.19
N ILE A 310 -3.59 -6.86 -5.78
CA ILE A 310 -4.70 -6.51 -6.70
C ILE A 310 -4.57 -5.10 -7.28
N ARG A 311 -4.08 -4.13 -6.48
CA ARG A 311 -3.82 -2.78 -7.00
C ARG A 311 -2.78 -2.83 -8.12
N LEU A 312 -1.71 -3.62 -7.95
CA LEU A 312 -0.72 -3.83 -9.01
C LEU A 312 -1.32 -4.47 -10.26
N TRP A 313 -2.29 -5.38 -10.12
CA TRP A 313 -3.00 -5.96 -11.28
C TRP A 313 -3.80 -4.88 -12.03
N ALA A 314 -4.53 -4.04 -11.31
CA ALA A 314 -5.31 -2.96 -11.90
C ALA A 314 -4.41 -1.90 -12.56
N GLU A 315 -3.29 -1.57 -11.92
CA GLU A 315 -2.24 -0.72 -12.50
C GLU A 315 -1.66 -1.36 -13.76
N LYS A 316 -1.32 -2.65 -13.72
CA LYS A 316 -0.78 -3.37 -14.88
C LYS A 316 -1.72 -3.31 -16.07
N GLU A 317 -3.01 -3.57 -15.87
CA GLU A 317 -4.02 -3.47 -16.94
C GLU A 317 -4.13 -2.05 -17.49
N MET A 318 -4.17 -1.03 -16.62
CA MET A 318 -4.17 0.38 -17.06
C MET A 318 -2.96 0.70 -17.96
N HIS A 319 -1.76 0.30 -17.55
CA HIS A 319 -0.54 0.56 -18.33
C HIS A 319 -0.53 -0.20 -19.66
N ASN A 320 -1.04 -1.44 -19.67
CA ASN A 320 -1.12 -2.24 -20.88
C ASN A 320 -2.13 -1.64 -21.88
N LEU A 321 -3.32 -1.24 -21.43
CA LEU A 321 -4.30 -0.51 -22.26
C LEU A 321 -3.70 0.80 -22.78
N GLY A 322 -2.95 1.53 -21.96
CA GLY A 322 -2.24 2.73 -22.38
C GLY A 322 -1.19 2.49 -23.47
N ARG A 323 -0.51 1.34 -23.47
CA ARG A 323 0.42 0.95 -24.56
C ARG A 323 -0.35 0.62 -25.84
N MET A 324 -1.44 -0.15 -25.72
CA MET A 324 -2.29 -0.52 -26.85
C MET A 324 -2.92 0.69 -27.54
N LYS A 325 -3.42 1.65 -26.75
CA LYS A 325 -3.97 2.91 -27.27
C LYS A 325 -2.93 3.70 -28.08
N LYS A 326 -1.67 3.72 -27.65
CA LYS A 326 -0.57 4.40 -28.38
C LYS A 326 -0.23 3.73 -29.71
N ALA A 327 -0.46 2.43 -29.84
CA ALA A 327 -0.32 1.67 -31.09
C ALA A 327 -1.62 1.63 -31.92
N GLU A 328 -2.61 2.46 -31.56
CA GLU A 328 -3.90 2.56 -32.25
C GLU A 328 -4.68 1.23 -32.32
N ILE A 329 -4.39 0.30 -31.41
CA ILE A 329 -5.12 -0.97 -31.31
C ILE A 329 -6.50 -0.71 -30.69
N PRO A 330 -7.60 -1.19 -31.29
CA PRO A 330 -8.93 -1.07 -30.70
C PRO A 330 -9.03 -1.75 -29.34
N CYS A 331 -9.06 -0.95 -28.28
CA CYS A 331 -9.21 -1.40 -26.89
C CYS A 331 -9.94 -0.32 -26.06
N PRO A 332 -10.49 -0.67 -24.88
CA PRO A 332 -11.09 0.31 -23.98
C PRO A 332 -10.09 1.42 -23.62
N GLU A 333 -10.54 2.67 -23.71
CA GLU A 333 -9.77 3.82 -23.25
C GLU A 333 -9.89 3.95 -21.73
N VAL A 334 -8.76 4.04 -21.04
CA VAL A 334 -8.77 4.24 -19.58
C VAL A 334 -9.11 5.69 -19.26
N VAL A 335 -10.09 5.88 -18.38
CA VAL A 335 -10.47 7.18 -17.83
C VAL A 335 -9.77 7.41 -16.50
N LEU A 336 -9.91 6.47 -15.56
CA LEU A 336 -9.41 6.62 -14.20
C LEU A 336 -9.10 5.26 -13.58
N LEU A 337 -8.02 5.18 -12.82
CA LEU A 337 -7.76 4.07 -11.91
C LEU A 337 -7.81 4.56 -10.46
N LYS A 338 -8.67 3.95 -9.64
CA LYS A 338 -8.75 4.22 -8.20
C LYS A 338 -8.62 2.94 -7.41
N LYS A 339 -7.45 2.74 -6.78
CA LYS A 339 -7.10 1.51 -6.04
C LYS A 339 -7.21 0.28 -6.94
N HIS A 340 -8.32 -0.46 -6.86
CA HIS A 340 -8.60 -1.68 -7.61
C HIS A 340 -9.90 -1.57 -8.43
N ILE A 341 -10.34 -0.34 -8.71
CA ILE A 341 -11.43 -0.05 -9.63
C ILE A 341 -10.83 0.70 -10.83
N LEU A 342 -10.92 0.08 -12.00
CA LEU A 342 -10.50 0.66 -13.27
C LEU A 342 -11.75 1.14 -14.03
N VAL A 343 -11.81 2.43 -14.32
CA VAL A 343 -12.84 3.07 -15.13
C VAL A 343 -12.32 3.23 -16.54
N MET A 344 -13.05 2.70 -17.52
CA MET A 344 -12.68 2.71 -18.94
C MET A 344 -13.89 2.96 -19.84
N SER A 345 -13.67 3.31 -21.10
CA SER A 345 -14.75 3.55 -22.07
C SER A 345 -15.62 2.31 -22.27
N PHE A 346 -16.94 2.52 -22.38
CA PHE A 346 -17.85 1.46 -22.76
C PHE A 346 -17.68 1.08 -24.23
N ILE A 347 -17.74 -0.22 -24.53
CA ILE A 347 -17.75 -0.74 -25.90
C ILE A 347 -19.12 -1.37 -26.12
N GLY A 348 -19.94 -0.71 -26.91
CA GLY A 348 -21.34 -1.03 -27.04
C GLY A 348 -22.12 0.20 -27.48
N LYS A 349 -23.44 0.09 -27.49
CA LYS A 349 -24.33 1.17 -27.91
C LYS A 349 -25.63 1.11 -27.13
N ASP A 350 -26.17 2.26 -26.75
CA ASP A 350 -27.47 2.40 -26.08
C ASP A 350 -27.55 1.51 -24.82
N HIS A 351 -26.51 1.54 -23.98
CA HIS A 351 -26.36 0.70 -22.78
C HIS A 351 -26.24 -0.82 -23.02
N VAL A 352 -26.16 -1.27 -24.27
CA VAL A 352 -25.99 -2.69 -24.61
C VAL A 352 -24.52 -2.97 -24.93
N PRO A 353 -23.83 -3.84 -24.15
CA PRO A 353 -22.43 -4.15 -24.39
C PRO A 353 -22.26 -4.88 -25.72
N ALA A 354 -21.16 -4.63 -26.42
CA ALA A 354 -20.82 -5.36 -27.62
C ALA A 354 -20.71 -6.87 -27.33
N PRO A 355 -21.23 -7.74 -28.21
CA PRO A 355 -21.14 -9.19 -28.02
C PRO A 355 -19.68 -9.64 -28.10
N LYS A 356 -19.35 -10.67 -27.33
CA LYS A 356 -18.08 -11.39 -27.48
C LYS A 356 -18.04 -12.04 -28.85
N LEU A 357 -16.84 -12.23 -29.40
CA LEU A 357 -16.68 -12.85 -30.71
C LEU A 357 -17.29 -14.27 -30.75
N LYS A 358 -17.24 -14.99 -29.62
CA LYS A 358 -17.95 -16.27 -29.44
C LYS A 358 -19.46 -16.20 -29.69
N ASP A 359 -20.08 -15.15 -29.16
CA ASP A 359 -21.53 -15.00 -29.11
C ASP A 359 -22.06 -14.17 -30.28
N ALA A 360 -21.14 -13.54 -31.05
CA ALA A 360 -21.45 -12.76 -32.23
C ALA A 360 -21.82 -13.67 -33.40
N ILE A 361 -22.96 -13.39 -34.03
CA ILE A 361 -23.40 -14.09 -35.24
C ILE A 361 -22.77 -13.37 -36.43
N LEU A 362 -21.67 -13.92 -36.93
CA LEU A 362 -20.91 -13.33 -38.05
C LEU A 362 -21.14 -14.10 -39.35
N GLY A 363 -21.25 -13.36 -40.46
CA GLY A 363 -21.17 -13.95 -41.79
C GLY A 363 -19.73 -14.40 -42.10
N LEU A 364 -19.56 -15.24 -43.12
CA LEU A 364 -18.23 -15.74 -43.52
C LEU A 364 -17.24 -14.62 -43.88
N GLU A 365 -17.73 -13.51 -44.44
CA GLU A 365 -16.90 -12.36 -44.81
C GLU A 365 -16.48 -11.54 -43.58
N ASP A 366 -17.40 -11.31 -42.64
CA ASP A 366 -17.10 -10.65 -41.37
C ASP A 366 -16.14 -11.49 -40.51
N LEU A 367 -16.31 -12.81 -40.47
CA LEU A 367 -15.42 -13.72 -39.75
C LEU A 367 -14.00 -13.70 -40.33
N LYS A 368 -13.87 -13.71 -41.66
CA LYS A 368 -12.57 -13.54 -42.34
C LYS A 368 -11.94 -12.20 -42.00
N THR A 369 -12.74 -11.14 -42.02
CA THR A 369 -12.28 -9.79 -41.68
C THR A 369 -11.82 -9.73 -40.22
N ALA A 370 -12.60 -10.28 -39.29
CA ALA A 370 -12.24 -10.40 -37.88
C ALA A 370 -10.93 -11.17 -37.69
N TYR A 371 -10.76 -12.31 -38.37
CA TYR A 371 -9.54 -13.11 -38.31
C TYR A 371 -8.30 -12.31 -38.74
N TYR A 372 -8.35 -11.61 -39.88
CA TYR A 372 -7.24 -10.77 -40.32
C TYR A 372 -6.97 -9.58 -39.40
N GLN A 373 -8.01 -8.96 -38.85
CA GLN A 373 -7.85 -7.91 -37.84
C GLN A 373 -7.15 -8.45 -36.59
N VAL A 374 -7.53 -9.63 -36.09
CA VAL A 374 -6.90 -10.25 -34.93
C VAL A 374 -5.43 -10.56 -35.20
N LEU A 375 -5.10 -11.13 -36.36
CA LEU A 375 -3.70 -11.39 -36.73
C LEU A 375 -2.87 -10.09 -36.77
N HIS A 376 -3.42 -9.02 -37.33
CA HIS A 376 -2.76 -7.73 -37.35
C HIS A 376 -2.55 -7.17 -35.93
N MET A 377 -3.58 -7.18 -35.10
CA MET A 377 -3.48 -6.72 -33.70
C MET A 377 -2.49 -7.56 -32.88
N MET A 378 -2.40 -8.88 -33.11
CA MET A 378 -1.39 -9.73 -32.48
C MET A 378 0.04 -9.33 -32.87
N GLN A 379 0.25 -8.96 -34.13
CA GLN A 379 1.53 -8.45 -34.61
C GLN A 379 1.86 -7.10 -33.98
N GLN A 380 0.91 -6.16 -33.95
CA GLN A 380 1.09 -4.84 -33.33
C GLN A 380 1.35 -4.95 -31.82
N LEU A 381 0.63 -5.83 -31.12
CA LEU A 381 0.88 -6.13 -29.70
C LEU A 381 2.33 -6.54 -29.48
N TYR A 382 2.84 -7.48 -30.30
CA TYR A 382 4.20 -7.99 -30.14
C TYR A 382 5.26 -6.96 -30.52
N GLN A 383 5.09 -6.29 -31.67
CA GLN A 383 6.13 -5.44 -32.27
C GLN A 383 6.12 -4.01 -31.72
N GLU A 384 4.95 -3.39 -31.58
CA GLU A 384 4.81 -1.98 -31.23
C GLU A 384 4.58 -1.81 -29.72
N CYS A 385 3.74 -2.65 -29.12
CA CYS A 385 3.45 -2.57 -27.68
C CYS A 385 4.47 -3.32 -26.81
N ASN A 386 5.30 -4.17 -27.41
CA ASN A 386 6.17 -5.13 -26.71
C ASN A 386 5.39 -5.94 -25.66
N LEU A 387 4.23 -6.47 -26.07
CA LEU A 387 3.30 -7.23 -25.24
C LEU A 387 2.83 -8.52 -25.94
N VAL A 388 2.64 -9.55 -25.13
CA VAL A 388 1.91 -10.78 -25.46
C VAL A 388 0.66 -10.79 -24.60
N HIS A 389 -0.51 -10.99 -25.21
CA HIS A 389 -1.79 -10.96 -24.49
C HIS A 389 -1.82 -12.01 -23.37
N ALA A 390 -1.29 -13.20 -23.66
CA ALA A 390 -1.15 -14.35 -22.77
C ALA A 390 -2.46 -14.96 -22.29
N ASP A 391 -3.60 -14.60 -22.86
CA ASP A 391 -4.90 -15.24 -22.63
C ASP A 391 -5.86 -14.91 -23.79
N LEU A 392 -5.35 -14.83 -25.02
CA LEU A 392 -6.15 -14.40 -26.15
C LEU A 392 -7.07 -15.55 -26.61
N SER A 393 -8.36 -15.27 -26.70
CA SER A 393 -9.42 -16.19 -27.13
C SER A 393 -10.67 -15.42 -27.55
N GLU A 394 -11.63 -16.07 -28.20
CA GLU A 394 -12.92 -15.51 -28.61
C GLU A 394 -13.76 -14.93 -27.46
N TYR A 395 -13.41 -15.26 -26.21
CA TYR A 395 -14.05 -14.75 -25.00
C TYR A 395 -13.55 -13.36 -24.57
N ASN A 396 -12.33 -13.00 -24.99
CA ASN A 396 -11.63 -11.76 -24.65
C ASN A 396 -11.56 -10.79 -25.84
N MET A 397 -12.40 -11.03 -26.85
CA MET A 397 -12.56 -10.20 -28.04
C MET A 397 -14.03 -9.81 -28.17
N LEU A 398 -14.30 -8.52 -28.39
CA LEU A 398 -15.64 -8.02 -28.67
C LEU A 398 -15.77 -7.68 -30.15
N TRP A 399 -16.96 -7.88 -30.71
CA TRP A 399 -17.28 -7.46 -32.07
C TRP A 399 -18.18 -6.23 -32.05
N HIS A 400 -17.69 -5.11 -32.57
CA HIS A 400 -18.43 -3.86 -32.57
C HIS A 400 -18.12 -3.04 -33.83
N GLU A 401 -19.17 -2.61 -34.54
CA GLU A 401 -19.08 -1.76 -35.74
C GLU A 401 -18.09 -2.27 -36.81
N GLY A 402 -18.08 -3.58 -37.07
CA GLY A 402 -17.20 -4.20 -38.06
C GLY A 402 -15.73 -4.31 -37.63
N LYS A 403 -15.45 -4.07 -36.35
CA LYS A 403 -14.10 -4.15 -35.77
C LYS A 403 -14.05 -5.09 -34.58
N VAL A 404 -12.92 -5.78 -34.44
CA VAL A 404 -12.58 -6.53 -33.24
C VAL A 404 -11.94 -5.60 -32.22
N TRP A 405 -12.43 -5.65 -30.99
CA TRP A 405 -11.88 -4.92 -29.84
C TRP A 405 -11.27 -5.90 -28.85
N LEU A 406 -10.04 -5.65 -28.41
CA LEU A 406 -9.35 -6.46 -27.43
C LEU A 406 -9.65 -5.97 -26.00
N ILE A 407 -9.97 -6.90 -25.11
CA ILE A 407 -10.26 -6.62 -23.69
C ILE A 407 -9.48 -7.58 -22.78
N ASP A 408 -9.41 -7.25 -21.50
CA ASP A 408 -8.79 -8.07 -20.44
C ASP A 408 -7.29 -8.35 -20.62
N VAL A 409 -6.49 -7.29 -20.66
CA VAL A 409 -5.02 -7.35 -20.76
C VAL A 409 -4.30 -7.33 -19.41
N SER A 410 -5.00 -7.78 -18.36
CA SER A 410 -4.46 -7.87 -17.00
C SER A 410 -3.34 -8.91 -16.88
N GLN A 411 -3.45 -10.01 -17.64
CA GLN A 411 -2.48 -11.10 -17.66
C GLN A 411 -1.35 -10.90 -18.67
N SER A 412 -1.43 -9.87 -19.53
CA SER A 412 -0.45 -9.66 -20.58
C SER A 412 0.96 -9.42 -20.05
N ILE A 413 1.95 -9.94 -20.75
CA ILE A 413 3.36 -9.97 -20.34
C ILE A 413 4.24 -9.44 -21.47
N GLU A 414 5.47 -9.08 -21.15
CA GLU A 414 6.44 -8.73 -22.19
C GLU A 414 7.04 -9.99 -22.85
N PRO A 415 7.38 -9.94 -24.15
CA PRO A 415 8.04 -11.04 -24.87
C PRO A 415 9.31 -11.58 -24.21
N THR A 416 10.03 -10.73 -23.48
CA THR A 416 11.28 -11.05 -22.77
C THR A 416 11.07 -11.93 -21.53
N HIS A 417 9.82 -12.08 -21.07
CA HIS A 417 9.46 -12.97 -19.97
C HIS A 417 9.87 -14.42 -20.29
N PRO A 418 10.32 -15.24 -19.31
CA PRO A 418 10.78 -16.61 -19.58
C PRO A 418 9.77 -17.50 -20.31
N HIS A 419 8.48 -17.22 -20.10
CA HIS A 419 7.36 -17.91 -20.76
C HIS A 419 6.69 -17.09 -21.88
N GLY A 420 7.23 -15.93 -22.27
CA GLY A 420 6.62 -15.00 -23.23
C GLY A 420 6.21 -15.67 -24.55
N LEU A 421 7.15 -16.38 -25.18
CA LEU A 421 6.91 -17.08 -26.45
C LEU A 421 5.99 -18.30 -26.31
N GLU A 422 5.99 -18.96 -25.14
CA GLU A 422 5.06 -20.08 -24.85
C GLU A 422 3.62 -19.58 -24.83
N PHE A 423 3.38 -18.45 -24.18
CA PHE A 423 2.06 -17.81 -24.14
C PHE A 423 1.64 -17.29 -25.52
N LEU A 424 2.56 -16.68 -26.28
CA LEU A 424 2.28 -16.23 -27.64
C LEU A 424 1.88 -17.41 -28.55
N PHE A 425 2.60 -18.53 -28.46
CA PHE A 425 2.26 -19.72 -29.23
C PHE A 425 0.88 -20.28 -28.87
N ARG A 426 0.50 -20.24 -27.59
CA ARG A 426 -0.85 -20.60 -27.14
C ARG A 426 -1.91 -19.67 -27.71
N ASP A 427 -1.70 -18.36 -27.64
CA ASP A 427 -2.61 -17.36 -28.20
C ASP A 427 -2.81 -17.57 -29.71
N CYS A 428 -1.73 -17.82 -30.46
CA CYS A 428 -1.79 -18.15 -31.90
C CYS A 428 -2.61 -19.41 -32.17
N ARG A 429 -2.49 -20.44 -31.32
CA ARG A 429 -3.27 -21.68 -31.45
C ARG A 429 -4.75 -21.47 -31.18
N ASN A 430 -5.09 -20.71 -30.15
CA ASN A 430 -6.48 -20.38 -29.83
C ASN A 430 -7.10 -19.62 -31.02
N VAL A 431 -6.46 -18.54 -31.48
CA VAL A 431 -6.96 -17.76 -32.64
C VAL A 431 -7.11 -18.62 -33.89
N ALA A 432 -6.14 -19.51 -34.17
CA ALA A 432 -6.22 -20.43 -35.31
C ALA A 432 -7.34 -21.49 -35.19
N THR A 433 -7.79 -21.81 -33.97
CA THR A 433 -8.83 -22.82 -33.72
C THR A 433 -10.21 -22.17 -33.64
N ASP A 434 -10.31 -21.05 -32.91
CA ASP A 434 -11.57 -20.48 -32.47
C ASP A 434 -12.09 -19.40 -33.42
N VAL A 435 -11.20 -18.77 -34.22
CA VAL A 435 -11.53 -17.64 -35.10
C VAL A 435 -11.31 -17.95 -36.58
N SER A 436 -10.49 -18.97 -36.88
CA SER A 436 -10.17 -19.30 -38.27
C SER A 436 -11.43 -19.65 -39.07
N PRO A 437 -11.64 -19.04 -40.25
CA PRO A 437 -12.79 -19.32 -41.10
C PRO A 437 -12.79 -20.77 -41.64
N ASP A 438 -11.62 -21.43 -41.65
CA ASP A 438 -11.46 -22.80 -42.16
C ASP A 438 -11.97 -23.88 -41.18
N VAL A 439 -12.33 -23.50 -39.95
CA VAL A 439 -12.87 -24.43 -38.93
C VAL A 439 -14.40 -24.56 -39.02
N VAL A 440 -15.07 -23.70 -39.80
CA VAL A 440 -16.54 -23.63 -39.93
C VAL A 440 -17.06 -24.38 -41.18
N VAL A 441 -16.29 -25.32 -41.74
CA VAL A 441 -16.71 -26.13 -42.91
C VAL A 441 -17.09 -27.56 -42.52
#